data_AF-A0A3M5FSM3-F1
#
_entry.id   AF-A0A3M5FSM3-F1
#
_cell.length_a   1.000
_cell.length_b   1.000
_cell.length_c   1.000
_cell.angle_alpha   90.00
_cell.angle_beta   90.00
_cell.angle_gamma   90.00
#
_symmetry.space_group_name_H-M   'P 1'
#
loop_
_entity.id
_entity.type
_entity.pdbx_description
1 polymer ?
#
loop_
_entity_poly.entity_id
_entity_poly.type
_entity_poly.pdbx_seq_one_letter_code
_entity_poly.pdbx_strand_id
1 'polypeptide(L)'
;AGMQRACQAFGLATGELLQYDLSEHDAYGETAAILERHMIDGRPQFDILICGNDRIAFCAYQLLLGRGLKIPGDVAVLGYDNMIGISELFIPALTTVQLPYYEIGRNAARYLIDGLEVSGAQPVDCPLVVRESL
;
A
#
# COMPACT_ATOMS: atom_id res chain seq x y z
N ALA A 1 -10.93 3.99 6.35
CA ALA A 1 -11.48 5.36 6.24
C ALA A 1 -11.10 6.07 4.94
N GLY A 2 -9.81 6.36 4.67
CA GLY A 2 -9.40 7.09 3.45
C GLY A 2 -9.84 6.43 2.14
N MET A 3 -9.56 5.13 1.98
CA MET A 3 -9.97 4.32 0.82
C MET A 3 -11.49 4.35 0.60
N GLN A 4 -12.28 4.03 1.63
CA GLN A 4 -13.75 4.03 1.56
C GLN A 4 -14.30 5.40 1.13
N ARG A 5 -13.76 6.50 1.66
CA ARG A 5 -14.14 7.86 1.27
C ARG A 5 -13.83 8.13 -0.20
N ALA A 6 -12.67 7.68 -0.68
CA ALA A 6 -12.31 7.82 -2.10
C ALA A 6 -13.29 7.03 -2.99
N CYS A 7 -13.58 5.76 -2.66
CA CYS A 7 -14.55 4.95 -3.40
C CYS A 7 -15.93 5.62 -3.46
N GLN A 8 -16.44 6.12 -2.33
CA GLN A 8 -17.72 6.85 -2.28
C GLN A 8 -17.72 8.10 -3.16
N ALA A 9 -16.62 8.85 -3.19
CA ALA A 9 -16.50 10.05 -4.03
C ALA A 9 -16.55 9.75 -5.53
N PHE A 10 -16.18 8.53 -5.94
CA PHE A 10 -16.27 8.03 -7.32
C PHE A 10 -17.51 7.16 -7.57
N GLY A 11 -18.45 7.09 -6.62
CA GLY A 11 -19.69 6.32 -6.76
C GLY A 11 -19.52 4.79 -6.69
N LEU A 12 -18.37 4.31 -6.20
CA LEU A 12 -18.13 2.88 -5.99
C LEU A 12 -18.75 2.44 -4.66
N ALA A 13 -19.52 1.35 -4.68
CA ALA A 13 -20.11 0.80 -3.48
C ALA A 13 -19.02 0.17 -2.60
N THR A 14 -18.89 0.62 -1.35
CA THR A 14 -17.86 0.09 -0.44
C THR A 14 -18.02 -1.39 -0.12
N GLY A 15 -19.21 -1.97 -0.35
CA GLY A 15 -19.46 -3.41 -0.20
C GLY A 15 -18.86 -4.26 -1.33
N GLU A 16 -18.42 -3.65 -2.42
CA GLU A 16 -17.74 -4.34 -3.54
C GLU A 16 -16.22 -4.43 -3.30
N LEU A 17 -15.70 -3.74 -2.26
CA LEU A 17 -14.29 -3.82 -1.89
C LEU A 17 -14.01 -5.10 -1.12
N LEU A 18 -13.12 -5.92 -1.67
CA LEU A 18 -12.56 -7.07 -0.99
C LEU A 18 -11.48 -6.58 0.00
N GLN A 19 -11.83 -6.50 1.29
CA GLN A 19 -10.92 -6.05 2.33
C GLN A 19 -10.47 -7.21 3.23
N TYR A 20 -9.17 -7.29 3.47
CA TYR A 20 -8.54 -8.30 4.32
C TYR A 20 -7.54 -7.65 5.25
N ASP A 21 -7.55 -8.08 6.50
CA ASP A 21 -6.51 -7.81 7.47
C ASP A 21 -5.65 -9.06 7.63
N LEU A 22 -4.34 -8.88 7.76
CA LEU A 22 -3.46 -9.97 8.16
C LEU A 22 -3.72 -10.33 9.63
N SER A 23 -3.53 -11.60 9.99
CA SER A 23 -3.76 -12.05 11.37
C SER A 23 -2.86 -11.33 12.40
N GLU A 24 -1.63 -11.03 11.99
CA GLU A 24 -0.60 -10.37 12.80
C GLU A 24 0.19 -9.36 11.95
N HIS A 25 0.96 -8.48 12.61
CA HIS A 25 1.65 -7.36 11.96
C HIS A 25 2.67 -7.78 10.87
N ASP A 26 3.27 -8.95 11.03
CA ASP A 26 4.30 -9.51 10.16
C ASP A 26 3.89 -10.82 9.48
N ALA A 27 2.60 -11.16 9.52
CA ALA A 27 2.01 -12.33 8.86
C ALA A 27 1.95 -12.18 7.31
N TYR A 28 2.97 -11.60 6.69
CA TYR A 28 3.03 -11.30 5.26
C TYR A 28 2.86 -12.55 4.38
N GLY A 29 3.22 -13.73 4.90
CA GLY A 29 3.03 -15.02 4.23
C GLY A 29 1.57 -15.35 3.92
N GLU A 30 0.60 -14.77 4.64
CA GLU A 30 -0.83 -14.96 4.38
C GLU A 30 -1.29 -14.29 3.08
N THR A 31 -0.56 -13.27 2.61
CA THR A 31 -0.89 -12.50 1.40
C THR A 31 -1.17 -13.42 0.22
N ALA A 32 -0.31 -14.42 0.00
CA ALA A 32 -0.48 -15.32 -1.14
C ALA A 32 -1.77 -16.14 -1.05
N ALA A 33 -2.03 -16.72 0.12
CA ALA A 33 -3.22 -17.53 0.38
C ALA A 33 -4.52 -16.71 0.33
N ILE A 34 -4.46 -15.41 0.65
CA ILE A 34 -5.61 -14.51 0.51
C ILE A 34 -5.89 -14.25 -0.97
N LEU A 35 -4.86 -13.88 -1.74
CA LEU A 35 -5.00 -13.57 -3.18
C LEU A 35 -5.47 -14.78 -3.99
N GLU A 36 -5.00 -15.98 -3.65
CA GLU A 36 -5.40 -17.23 -4.30
C GLU A 36 -6.91 -17.52 -4.22
N ARG A 37 -7.59 -17.09 -3.14
CA ARG A 37 -9.04 -17.27 -2.99
C ARG A 37 -9.83 -16.49 -4.04
N HIS A 38 -9.20 -15.47 -4.63
CA HIS A 38 -9.77 -14.58 -5.64
C HIS A 38 -9.15 -14.81 -7.02
N MET A 39 -8.65 -16.02 -7.25
CA MET A 39 -8.21 -16.46 -8.57
C MET A 39 -9.13 -17.57 -9.08
N ILE A 40 -9.63 -17.42 -10.31
CA ILE A 40 -10.43 -18.44 -11.01
C ILE A 40 -9.67 -18.79 -12.29
N ASP A 41 -9.42 -20.09 -12.50
CA ASP A 41 -8.66 -20.61 -13.64
C ASP A 41 -7.30 -19.91 -13.84
N GLY A 42 -6.64 -19.58 -12.72
CA GLY A 42 -5.35 -18.89 -12.71
C GLY A 42 -5.42 -17.39 -13.02
N ARG A 43 -6.61 -16.80 -13.10
CA ARG A 43 -6.82 -15.38 -13.37
C ARG A 43 -7.39 -14.64 -12.15
N PRO A 44 -6.87 -13.44 -11.83
CA PRO A 44 -7.37 -12.62 -10.75
C PRO A 44 -8.81 -12.16 -11.04
N GLN A 45 -9.66 -12.14 -10.02
CA GLN A 45 -11.03 -11.59 -10.07
C GLN A 45 -11.07 -10.11 -9.63
N PHE A 46 -9.92 -9.44 -9.70
CA PHE A 46 -9.70 -8.06 -9.32
C PHE A 46 -8.66 -7.46 -10.29
N ASP A 47 -8.76 -6.16 -10.51
CA ASP A 47 -7.90 -5.39 -11.42
C ASP A 47 -6.79 -4.62 -10.69
N ILE A 48 -7.02 -4.28 -9.41
CA ILE A 48 -6.04 -3.58 -8.56
C ILE A 48 -5.92 -4.22 -7.17
N LEU A 49 -4.69 -4.26 -6.66
CA LEU A 49 -4.39 -4.59 -5.28
C LEU A 49 -3.82 -3.37 -4.55
N ILE A 50 -4.51 -2.93 -3.50
CA ILE A 50 -4.05 -1.87 -2.61
C ILE A 50 -3.49 -2.51 -1.34
N CYS A 51 -2.18 -2.47 -1.18
CA CYS A 51 -1.46 -3.08 -0.07
C CYS A 51 -1.35 -2.12 1.11
N GLY A 52 -1.54 -2.64 2.32
CA GLY A 52 -1.37 -1.84 3.55
C GLY A 52 0.07 -1.40 3.82
N ASN A 53 1.06 -2.05 3.20
CA ASN A 53 2.45 -1.59 3.11
C ASN A 53 3.21 -2.25 1.94
N ASP A 54 4.43 -1.79 1.69
CA ASP A 54 5.30 -2.27 0.61
C ASP A 54 5.72 -3.74 0.80
N ARG A 55 5.73 -4.28 2.04
CA ARG A 55 6.06 -5.69 2.28
C ARG A 55 4.94 -6.64 1.84
N ILE A 56 3.68 -6.25 2.05
CA ILE A 56 2.53 -6.95 1.49
C ILE A 56 2.60 -6.90 -0.05
N ALA A 57 2.93 -5.74 -0.62
CA ALA A 57 3.12 -5.62 -2.06
C ALA A 57 4.22 -6.56 -2.57
N PHE A 58 5.32 -6.71 -1.83
CA PHE A 58 6.40 -7.66 -2.18
C PHE A 58 5.91 -9.11 -2.26
N CYS A 59 5.14 -9.57 -1.26
CA CYS A 59 4.54 -10.91 -1.28
C CYS A 59 3.55 -11.08 -2.45
N ALA A 60 2.76 -10.05 -2.75
CA ALA A 60 1.85 -10.06 -3.89
C ALA A 60 2.60 -10.15 -5.23
N TYR A 61 3.67 -9.38 -5.42
CA TYR A 61 4.51 -9.42 -6.62
C TYR A 61 5.07 -10.82 -6.86
N GLN A 62 5.62 -11.45 -5.82
CA GLN A 62 6.16 -12.82 -5.94
C GLN A 62 5.09 -13.81 -6.41
N LEU A 63 3.87 -13.69 -5.89
CA LEU A 63 2.76 -14.54 -6.31
C LEU A 63 2.33 -14.28 -7.76
N LEU A 64 2.06 -13.01 -8.09
CA LEU A 64 1.53 -12.60 -9.39
C LEU A 64 2.53 -12.92 -10.50
N LEU A 65 3.79 -12.48 -10.36
CA LEU A 65 4.85 -12.75 -11.31
C LEU A 65 5.19 -14.24 -11.38
N GLY A 66 5.18 -14.94 -10.24
CA GLY A 66 5.37 -16.39 -10.18
C GLY A 66 4.31 -17.19 -10.93
N ARG A 67 3.11 -16.61 -11.13
CA ARG A 67 2.03 -17.16 -11.97
C ARG A 67 2.07 -16.69 -13.42
N GLY A 68 3.07 -15.91 -13.79
CA GLY A 68 3.20 -15.34 -15.14
C GLY A 68 2.22 -14.20 -15.42
N LEU A 69 1.56 -13.65 -14.38
CA LEU A 69 0.73 -12.45 -14.51
C LEU A 69 1.62 -11.22 -14.64
N LYS A 70 1.15 -10.24 -15.40
CA LYS A 70 1.83 -8.98 -15.65
C LYS A 70 1.33 -7.92 -14.68
N ILE A 71 2.26 -7.18 -14.12
CA ILE A 71 1.98 -5.94 -13.39
C ILE A 71 2.44 -4.79 -14.30
N PRO A 72 1.63 -3.73 -14.54
CA PRO A 72 0.24 -3.56 -14.12
C PRO A 72 -0.79 -4.25 -15.04
N GLY A 73 -0.34 -4.86 -16.14
CA GLY A 73 -1.23 -5.24 -17.26
C GLY A 73 -2.37 -6.21 -16.94
N ASP A 74 -2.17 -7.16 -16.02
CA ASP A 74 -3.22 -8.05 -15.52
C ASP A 74 -3.74 -7.60 -14.15
N VAL A 75 -2.86 -7.09 -13.29
CA VAL A 75 -3.20 -6.54 -11.97
C VAL A 75 -2.29 -5.36 -11.67
N ALA A 76 -2.87 -4.19 -11.40
CA ALA A 76 -2.16 -3.04 -10.85
C ALA A 76 -1.89 -3.22 -9.35
N VAL A 77 -0.78 -2.71 -8.84
CA VAL A 77 -0.41 -2.83 -7.43
C VAL A 77 -0.02 -1.47 -6.86
N LEU A 78 -0.65 -1.08 -5.75
CA LEU A 78 -0.33 0.11 -4.96
C LEU A 78 0.22 -0.30 -3.60
N GLY A 79 1.40 0.20 -3.25
CA GLY A 79 2.01 0.05 -1.93
C GLY A 79 1.70 1.19 -0.96
N TYR A 80 2.32 1.11 0.21
CA TYR A 80 2.32 2.13 1.25
C TYR A 80 3.65 2.03 2.03
N ASP A 81 4.27 3.16 2.36
CA ASP A 81 5.53 3.38 3.11
C ASP A 81 6.61 4.08 2.27
N ASN A 82 6.74 3.73 0.99
CA ASN A 82 7.91 4.00 0.16
C ASN A 82 9.21 3.58 0.87
N MET A 83 9.34 2.29 1.13
CA MET A 83 10.55 1.71 1.73
C MET A 83 11.79 2.09 0.90
N ILE A 84 12.58 3.01 1.45
CA ILE A 84 13.78 3.56 0.80
C ILE A 84 14.70 2.41 0.38
N GLY A 85 15.10 2.43 -0.89
CA GLY A 85 15.98 1.41 -1.47
C GLY A 85 15.30 0.07 -1.74
N ILE A 86 13.99 -0.07 -1.53
CA ILE A 86 13.23 -1.28 -1.87
C ILE A 86 12.18 -1.00 -2.93
N SER A 87 11.36 0.06 -2.79
CA SER A 87 10.22 0.30 -3.71
C SER A 87 10.65 0.50 -5.18
N GLU A 88 11.88 0.95 -5.41
CA GLU A 88 12.51 1.09 -6.75
C GLU A 88 13.08 -0.22 -7.30
N LEU A 89 13.27 -1.23 -6.46
CA LEU A 89 13.80 -2.55 -6.84
C LEU A 89 12.69 -3.56 -7.20
N PHE A 90 11.42 -3.17 -7.05
CA PHE A 90 10.31 -3.93 -7.62
C PHE A 90 10.41 -3.91 -9.15
N ILE A 91 9.94 -4.98 -9.80
CA ILE A 91 9.91 -5.09 -11.25
C ILE A 91 8.48 -5.45 -11.67
N PRO A 92 7.69 -4.50 -12.21
CA PRO A 92 7.99 -3.07 -12.40
C PRO A 92 8.06 -2.28 -11.08
N ALA A 93 8.66 -1.08 -11.10
CA ALA A 93 8.88 -0.29 -9.89
C ALA A 93 7.55 0.09 -9.20
N LEU A 94 7.50 -0.02 -7.87
CA LEU A 94 6.26 0.06 -7.09
C LEU A 94 5.80 1.51 -6.90
N THR A 95 4.59 1.81 -7.34
CA THR A 95 3.83 2.99 -6.93
C THR A 95 3.39 2.83 -5.48
N THR A 96 3.65 3.82 -4.64
CA THR A 96 3.45 3.73 -3.19
C THR A 96 3.25 5.10 -2.55
N VAL A 97 2.75 5.15 -1.32
CA VAL A 97 2.61 6.38 -0.53
C VAL A 97 3.83 6.56 0.36
N GLN A 98 4.52 7.69 0.27
CA GLN A 98 5.67 7.99 1.14
C GLN A 98 5.19 8.31 2.55
N LEU A 99 5.72 7.58 3.53
CA LEU A 99 5.61 7.99 4.94
C LEU A 99 6.71 9.01 5.28
N PRO A 100 6.37 10.24 5.70
CA PRO A 100 7.31 11.33 5.88
C PRO A 100 8.06 11.25 7.22
N TYR A 101 8.72 10.12 7.50
CA TYR A 101 9.38 9.84 8.79
C TYR A 101 10.38 10.93 9.20
N TYR A 102 11.15 11.44 8.23
CA TYR A 102 12.11 12.51 8.47
C TYR A 102 11.42 13.80 8.95
N GLU A 103 10.31 14.18 8.31
CA GLU A 103 9.59 15.40 8.66
C GLU A 103 8.88 15.27 10.01
N ILE A 104 8.30 14.09 10.29
CA ILE A 104 7.70 13.78 11.59
C ILE A 104 8.76 13.93 12.69
N GLY A 105 9.93 13.30 12.53
CA GLY A 105 11.03 13.40 13.49
C GLY A 105 11.57 14.82 13.65
N ARG A 106 11.77 15.54 12.54
CA ARG A 106 12.21 16.94 12.52
C ARG A 106 11.23 17.85 13.28
N ASN A 107 9.93 17.71 13.00
CA ASN A 107 8.89 18.51 13.64
C ASN A 107 8.80 18.20 15.13
N ALA A 108 8.84 16.92 15.52
CA ALA A 108 8.82 16.52 16.91
C ALA A 108 10.03 17.07 17.69
N ALA A 109 11.24 16.95 17.13
CA ALA A 109 12.45 17.50 17.75
C ALA A 109 12.37 19.02 17.90
N ARG A 110 11.88 19.73 16.88
CA ARG A 110 11.68 21.17 16.90
C ARG A 110 10.71 21.60 17.99
N TYR A 111 9.59 20.89 18.17
CA TYR A 111 8.62 21.20 19.22
C TYR A 111 9.24 21.10 20.63
N LEU A 112 10.10 20.11 20.86
CA LEU A 112 10.83 19.96 22.12
C LEU A 112 11.86 21.08 22.33
N ILE A 113 12.64 21.41 21.30
CA ILE A 113 13.70 22.44 21.37
C ILE A 113 13.09 23.83 21.60
N ASP A 114 12.01 24.15 20.88
CA ASP A 114 11.36 25.45 20.92
C ASP A 114 10.40 25.60 22.13
N GLY A 115 10.21 24.54 22.93
CA GLY A 115 9.32 24.54 24.09
C GLY A 115 7.84 24.74 23.72
N LEU A 116 7.44 24.26 22.54
CA LEU A 116 6.08 24.45 22.02
C LEU A 116 5.12 23.44 22.65
N GLU A 117 4.05 23.95 23.26
CA GLU A 117 2.92 23.11 23.66
C GLU A 117 2.09 22.75 22.42
N VAL A 118 2.03 21.46 22.10
CA VAL A 118 1.28 20.95 20.95
C VAL A 118 0.13 20.10 21.45
N SER A 119 -1.10 20.52 21.14
CA SER A 119 -2.31 19.75 21.43
C SER A 119 -2.76 18.95 20.21
N GLY A 120 -3.03 17.65 20.41
CA GLY A 120 -3.57 16.78 19.36
C GLY A 120 -2.56 16.37 18.29
N ALA A 121 -3.02 15.57 17.32
CA ALA A 121 -2.20 15.08 16.23
C ALA A 121 -1.87 16.20 15.24
N GLN A 122 -0.59 16.32 14.86
CA GLN A 122 -0.13 17.22 13.80
C GLN A 122 0.09 16.40 12.53
N PRO A 123 -0.86 16.39 11.58
CA PRO A 123 -0.72 15.60 10.36
C PRO A 123 0.42 16.13 9.51
N VAL A 124 1.15 15.20 8.88
CA VAL A 124 2.19 15.50 7.90
C VAL A 124 1.77 14.86 6.58
N ASP A 125 1.94 15.59 5.48
CA ASP A 125 1.52 15.12 4.16
C ASP A 125 2.27 13.85 3.76
N CYS A 126 1.51 12.86 3.29
CA CYS A 126 2.02 11.59 2.81
C CYS A 126 1.86 11.55 1.28
N PRO A 127 2.86 11.98 0.49
CA PRO A 127 2.71 12.11 -0.95
C PRO A 127 2.67 10.76 -1.65
N LEU A 128 1.88 10.67 -2.72
CA LEU A 128 1.90 9.53 -3.63
C LEU A 128 3.16 9.60 -4.51
N VAL A 129 3.91 8.51 -4.56
CA VAL A 129 5.06 8.32 -5.43
C VAL A 129 4.65 7.39 -6.57
N VAL A 130 4.26 7.98 -7.70
CA VAL A 130 3.81 7.23 -8.89
C VAL A 130 5.01 6.62 -9.61
N ARG A 131 4.91 5.33 -9.92
CA ARG A 131 5.88 4.56 -10.70
C ARG A 131 5.12 3.69 -11.73
N GLU A 132 5.63 2.50 -12.02
CA GLU A 132 5.24 1.68 -13.17
C GLU A 132 4.23 0.57 -12.81
N SER A 133 3.86 0.43 -11.54
CA SER A 133 2.96 -0.63 -11.06
C SER A 133 1.47 -0.26 -11.10
N LEU A 134 1.13 0.93 -11.58
CA LEU A 134 -0.24 1.37 -11.86
C LEU A 134 -0.45 1.59 -13.35
#